data_AF-A0A7W2D9U2-F1
#
_entry.id   AF-A0A7W2D9U2-F1
#
_cell.length_a   1.000
_cell.length_b   1.000
_cell.length_c   1.000
_cell.angle_alpha   90.00
_cell.angle_beta   90.00
_cell.angle_gamma   90.00
#
_symmetry.space_group_name_H-M   'P 1'
#
loop_
_entity.id
_entity.type
_entity.pdbx_description
1 polymer ?
#
loop_
_entity_poly.entity_id
_entity_poly.type
_entity_poly.pdbx_seq_one_letter_code
_entity_poly.pdbx_strand_id
1 'polypeptide(L)'
;MRYAQGGGLTAERRAFRERIRLEAAERFAAGVKTAVIAKELRVSERSVERWRRAWREGGAQALRSTGPANAPRLSDAQVALLETELGKGPAAHGFEDQRWTLARIQEVISHRFRLSLSVATVWRLLKRHGWSWQAPARRALERDEDAVALWKQEVWPLVEAPRRRSGPGSSSKTRPDSR
;
A
#
# COMPACT_ATOMS: atom_id res chain seq x y z
N MET A 1 9.03 -3.92 22.44
CA MET A 1 8.21 -4.42 21.32
C MET A 1 7.77 -3.21 20.47
N ARG A 2 8.46 -2.95 19.36
CA ARG A 2 8.25 -1.77 18.50
C ARG A 2 7.11 -2.06 17.52
N TYR A 3 6.03 -1.26 17.53
CA TYR A 3 4.97 -1.39 16.52
C TYR A 3 5.43 -0.72 15.22
N ALA A 4 5.85 -1.52 14.25
CA ALA A 4 6.05 -1.05 12.88
C ALA A 4 4.70 -1.00 12.14
N GLN A 5 4.36 0.19 11.65
CA GLN A 5 3.40 0.50 10.59
C GLN A 5 1.89 0.25 10.85
N GLY A 6 1.15 1.33 11.14
CA GLY A 6 -0.25 1.53 10.69
C GLY A 6 -1.30 0.52 11.16
N GLY A 7 -1.13 -0.05 12.35
CA GLY A 7 -1.71 -1.33 12.78
C GLY A 7 -3.22 -1.41 13.09
N GLY A 8 -4.12 -0.84 12.28
CA GLY A 8 -5.57 -1.04 12.46
C GLY A 8 -6.50 -0.58 11.33
N LEU A 9 -5.97 -0.23 10.16
CA LEU A 9 -6.67 0.62 9.21
C LEU A 9 -7.49 -0.12 8.13
N THR A 10 -7.27 -1.41 7.89
CA THR A 10 -8.00 -2.18 6.85
C THR A 10 -9.22 -2.90 7.42
N ALA A 11 -10.26 -3.07 6.59
CA ALA A 11 -11.47 -3.81 6.94
C ALA A 11 -11.16 -5.28 7.28
N GLU A 12 -10.29 -5.91 6.48
CA GLU A 12 -9.86 -7.30 6.67
C GLU A 12 -9.21 -7.54 8.04
N ARG A 13 -8.27 -6.69 8.46
CA ARG A 13 -7.59 -6.84 9.76
C ARG A 13 -8.55 -6.61 10.92
N ARG A 14 -9.56 -5.75 10.74
CA ARG A 14 -10.61 -5.54 11.74
C ARG A 14 -11.50 -6.76 11.87
N ALA A 15 -11.97 -7.30 10.74
CA ALA A 15 -12.74 -8.53 10.69
C ALA A 15 -11.94 -9.70 11.30
N PHE A 16 -10.64 -9.79 11.02
CA PHE A 16 -9.75 -10.77 11.63
C PHE A 16 -9.72 -10.65 13.17
N ARG A 17 -9.55 -9.44 13.70
CA ARG A 17 -9.56 -9.19 15.17
C ARG A 17 -10.94 -9.42 15.79
N GLU A 18 -12.00 -9.19 15.05
CA GLU A 18 -13.36 -9.51 15.47
C GLU A 18 -13.56 -11.02 15.54
N ARG A 19 -13.12 -11.79 14.55
CA ARG A 19 -13.16 -13.26 14.59
C ARG A 19 -12.45 -13.82 15.82
N ILE A 20 -11.24 -13.34 16.14
CA ILE A 20 -10.51 -13.76 17.36
C ILE A 20 -11.32 -13.47 18.63
N ARG A 21 -11.99 -12.32 18.69
CA ARG A 21 -12.83 -11.96 19.85
C ARG A 21 -14.06 -12.87 19.95
N LEU A 22 -14.67 -13.24 18.82
CA LEU A 22 -15.82 -14.13 18.80
C LEU A 22 -15.43 -15.57 19.17
N GLU A 23 -14.28 -16.06 18.71
CA GLU A 23 -13.73 -17.35 19.15
C GLU A 23 -13.47 -17.36 20.67
N ALA A 24 -12.95 -16.26 21.23
CA ALA A 24 -12.82 -16.12 22.67
C ALA A 24 -14.18 -16.19 23.39
N ALA A 25 -15.25 -15.66 22.78
CA ALA A 25 -16.61 -15.69 23.32
C ALA A 25 -17.16 -17.13 23.46
N GLU A 26 -16.92 -17.97 22.45
CA GLU A 26 -17.30 -19.39 22.48
C GLU A 26 -16.58 -20.12 23.63
N ARG A 27 -15.29 -19.84 23.80
CA ARG A 27 -14.48 -20.40 24.89
C ARG A 27 -14.87 -19.87 26.26
N PHE A 28 -15.38 -18.64 26.36
CA PHE A 28 -15.97 -18.11 27.59
C PHE A 28 -17.23 -18.87 27.98
N ALA A 29 -18.11 -19.16 27.00
CA ALA A 29 -19.30 -19.97 27.22
C ALA A 29 -18.97 -21.39 27.68
N ALA A 30 -17.89 -21.98 27.15
CA ALA A 30 -17.38 -23.28 27.58
C ALA A 30 -16.59 -23.27 28.91
N GLY A 31 -16.49 -22.13 29.60
CA GLY A 31 -15.82 -22.04 30.90
C GLY A 31 -14.28 -22.14 30.86
N VAL A 32 -13.66 -22.04 29.69
CA VAL A 32 -12.20 -22.16 29.54
C VAL A 32 -11.49 -21.01 30.26
N LYS A 33 -10.37 -21.29 30.92
CA LYS A 33 -9.58 -20.28 31.67
C LYS A 33 -8.95 -19.23 30.73
N THR A 34 -8.88 -17.99 31.20
CA THR A 34 -8.29 -16.85 30.46
C THR A 34 -6.87 -17.12 29.95
N ALA A 35 -6.00 -17.70 30.78
CA ALA A 35 -4.61 -18.01 30.40
C ALA A 35 -4.51 -18.99 29.22
N VAL A 36 -5.40 -20.00 29.17
CA VAL A 36 -5.47 -20.97 28.08
C VAL A 36 -5.92 -20.28 26.79
N ILE A 37 -6.98 -19.48 26.87
CA ILE A 37 -7.49 -18.69 25.73
C ILE A 37 -6.42 -17.73 25.20
N ALA A 38 -5.71 -17.04 26.08
CA ALA A 38 -4.65 -16.10 25.71
C ALA A 38 -3.51 -16.79 24.96
N LYS A 39 -3.06 -17.95 25.47
CA LYS A 39 -2.01 -18.75 24.85
C LYS A 39 -2.40 -19.25 23.47
N GLU A 40 -3.60 -19.82 23.32
CA GLU A 40 -4.06 -20.40 22.07
C GLU A 40 -4.37 -19.35 21.00
N LEU A 41 -5.02 -18.24 21.39
CA LEU A 41 -5.30 -17.12 20.48
C LEU A 41 -4.10 -16.18 20.26
N ARG A 42 -2.96 -16.45 20.92
CA ARG A 42 -1.73 -15.64 20.87
C ARG A 42 -1.96 -14.16 21.18
N VAL A 43 -2.77 -13.89 22.21
CA VAL A 43 -3.06 -12.53 22.71
C VAL A 43 -2.67 -12.40 24.18
N SER A 44 -2.60 -11.18 24.70
CA SER A 44 -2.31 -10.99 26.12
C SER A 44 -3.49 -11.38 27.01
N GLU A 45 -3.22 -11.93 28.19
CA GLU A 45 -4.26 -12.27 29.19
C GLU A 45 -5.13 -11.05 29.53
N ARG A 46 -4.52 -9.87 29.69
CA ARG A 46 -5.24 -8.60 29.90
C ARG A 46 -6.26 -8.28 28.81
N SER A 47 -5.98 -8.65 27.54
CA SER A 47 -6.95 -8.45 26.45
C SER A 47 -8.14 -9.39 26.59
N VAL A 48 -7.87 -10.66 26.94
CA VAL A 48 -8.89 -11.68 27.16
C VAL A 48 -9.77 -11.34 28.37
N GLU A 49 -9.18 -10.85 29.46
CA GLU A 49 -9.93 -10.38 30.64
C GLU A 49 -10.88 -9.23 30.29
N ARG A 50 -10.39 -8.25 29.52
CA ARG A 50 -11.22 -7.14 29.05
C ARG A 50 -12.38 -7.64 28.19
N TRP A 51 -12.13 -8.60 27.29
CA TRP A 51 -13.19 -9.22 26.49
C TRP A 51 -14.17 -10.01 27.35
N ARG A 52 -13.70 -10.77 28.34
CA ARG A 52 -14.56 -11.53 29.25
C ARG A 52 -15.49 -10.61 30.04
N ARG A 53 -15.00 -9.45 30.49
CA ARG A 53 -15.84 -8.45 31.17
C ARG A 53 -16.94 -7.94 30.24
N ALA A 54 -16.59 -7.47 29.04
CA ALA A 54 -17.56 -7.01 28.05
C ALA A 54 -18.57 -8.10 27.67
N TRP A 55 -18.11 -9.36 27.55
CA TRP A 55 -18.96 -10.51 27.26
C TRP A 55 -19.94 -10.85 28.39
N ARG A 56 -19.53 -10.70 29.66
CA ARG A 56 -20.45 -10.87 30.80
C ARG A 56 -21.57 -9.84 30.81
N GLU A 57 -21.28 -8.62 30.34
CA GLU A 57 -22.22 -7.49 30.35
C GLU A 57 -23.15 -7.52 29.11
N GLY A 58 -22.68 -7.95 27.94
CA GLY A 58 -23.44 -7.87 26.69
C GLY A 58 -23.25 -9.03 25.71
N GLY A 59 -22.78 -10.18 26.19
CA GLY A 59 -22.60 -11.40 25.41
C GLY A 59 -21.62 -11.27 24.24
N ALA A 60 -21.76 -12.13 23.25
CA ALA A 60 -20.91 -12.08 22.05
C ALA A 60 -21.10 -10.78 21.24
N GLN A 61 -22.26 -10.13 21.34
CA GLN A 61 -22.55 -8.88 20.66
C GLN A 61 -21.65 -7.73 21.15
N ALA A 62 -21.34 -7.68 22.45
CA ALA A 62 -20.41 -6.70 23.02
C ALA A 62 -18.97 -6.84 22.51
N LEU A 63 -18.65 -7.98 21.88
CA LEU A 63 -17.35 -8.27 21.30
C LEU A 63 -17.28 -8.01 19.79
N ARG A 64 -18.38 -7.60 19.15
CA ARG A 64 -18.36 -7.19 17.74
C ARG A 64 -17.61 -5.88 17.52
N SER A 65 -17.25 -5.60 16.27
CA SER A 65 -16.59 -4.34 15.93
C SER A 65 -17.60 -3.21 15.75
N THR A 66 -17.44 -2.10 16.47
CA THR A 66 -18.26 -0.87 16.29
C THR A 66 -17.84 -0.05 15.04
N GLY A 67 -17.25 -0.69 14.03
CA GLY A 67 -16.70 0.01 12.88
C GLY A 67 -15.36 0.73 13.13
N PRO A 68 -14.93 1.61 12.22
CA PRO A 68 -13.69 2.35 12.37
C PRO A 68 -13.86 3.46 13.42
N ALA A 69 -12.81 3.74 14.19
CA ALA A 69 -12.82 4.86 15.13
C ALA A 69 -13.10 6.23 14.46
N ASN A 70 -12.83 6.35 13.16
CA ASN A 70 -13.17 7.52 12.34
C ASN A 70 -13.77 7.06 11.02
N ALA A 71 -14.96 7.57 10.67
CA ALA A 71 -15.57 7.32 9.37
C ALA A 71 -14.60 7.71 8.25
N PRO A 72 -14.46 6.88 7.19
CA PRO A 72 -13.64 7.27 6.05
C PRO A 72 -14.26 8.52 5.41
N ARG A 73 -13.42 9.52 5.08
CA ARG A 73 -13.89 10.76 4.47
C ARG A 73 -14.46 10.58 3.05
N LEU A 74 -14.05 9.49 2.37
CA LEU A 74 -14.68 9.04 1.13
C LEU A 74 -15.35 7.69 1.40
N SER A 75 -16.57 7.52 0.86
CA SER A 75 -17.24 6.22 0.76
C SER A 75 -16.54 5.32 -0.27
N ASP A 76 -16.76 4.00 -0.17
CA ASP A 76 -16.18 3.05 -1.13
C ASP A 76 -16.61 3.34 -2.58
N ALA A 77 -17.84 3.80 -2.78
CA ALA A 77 -18.34 4.23 -4.09
C ALA A 77 -17.59 5.47 -4.62
N GLN A 78 -17.28 6.45 -3.76
CA GLN A 78 -16.47 7.61 -4.14
C GLN A 78 -15.03 7.21 -4.45
N VAL A 79 -14.50 6.19 -3.77
CA VAL A 79 -13.16 5.66 -4.07
C VAL A 79 -13.15 4.99 -5.45
N ALA A 80 -14.13 4.15 -5.79
CA ALA A 80 -14.23 3.55 -7.11
C ALA A 80 -14.36 4.61 -8.23
N LEU A 81 -15.09 5.69 -7.96
CA LEU A 81 -15.15 6.82 -8.89
C LEU A 81 -13.80 7.52 -9.00
N LEU A 82 -13.09 7.72 -7.89
CA LEU A 82 -11.73 8.29 -7.90
C LEU A 82 -10.77 7.41 -8.71
N GLU A 83 -10.85 6.08 -8.63
CA GLU A 83 -10.04 5.17 -9.46
C GLU A 83 -10.29 5.39 -10.95
N THR A 84 -11.56 5.52 -11.32
CA THR A 84 -11.95 5.80 -12.70
C THR A 84 -11.39 7.15 -13.17
N GLU A 85 -11.44 8.18 -12.32
CA GLU A 85 -10.88 9.50 -12.65
C GLU A 85 -9.34 9.48 -12.75
N LEU A 86 -8.66 8.76 -11.85
CA LEU A 86 -7.20 8.62 -11.91
C LEU A 86 -6.74 7.79 -13.12
N GLY A 87 -7.57 6.84 -13.57
CA GLY A 87 -7.36 6.03 -14.77
C GLY A 87 -7.38 6.82 -16.07
N LYS A 88 -8.08 7.97 -16.12
CA LYS A 88 -8.05 8.90 -17.28
C LYS A 88 -6.68 9.58 -17.45
N GLY A 89 -5.84 9.51 -16.43
CA GLY A 89 -4.51 10.12 -16.41
C GLY A 89 -4.52 11.61 -16.02
N PRO A 90 -3.36 12.17 -15.61
CA PRO A 90 -3.29 13.56 -15.15
C PRO A 90 -3.66 14.60 -16.21
N ALA A 91 -3.35 14.36 -17.49
CA ALA A 91 -3.69 15.30 -18.56
C ALA A 91 -5.20 15.56 -18.68
N ALA A 92 -6.05 14.57 -18.39
CA ALA A 92 -7.51 14.73 -18.37
C ALA A 92 -8.00 15.68 -17.26
N HIS A 93 -7.15 15.96 -16.27
CA HIS A 93 -7.42 16.89 -15.17
C HIS A 93 -6.63 18.20 -15.31
N GLY A 94 -6.05 18.47 -16.48
CA GLY A 94 -5.37 19.73 -16.79
C GLY A 94 -3.91 19.80 -16.35
N PHE A 95 -3.28 18.68 -15.98
CA PHE A 95 -1.85 18.65 -15.67
C PHE A 95 -1.00 18.46 -16.92
N GLU A 96 0.07 19.24 -17.06
CA GLU A 96 0.94 19.26 -18.25
C GLU A 96 1.75 17.96 -18.44
N ASP A 97 1.95 17.19 -17.37
CA ASP A 97 2.71 15.94 -17.39
C ASP A 97 1.87 14.76 -16.86
N GLN A 98 2.30 13.54 -17.18
CA GLN A 98 1.54 12.31 -16.88
C GLN A 98 1.86 11.69 -15.51
N ARG A 99 2.29 12.49 -14.54
CA ARG A 99 2.62 12.03 -13.18
C ARG A 99 1.47 12.28 -12.20
N TRP A 100 1.11 11.25 -11.46
CA TRP A 100 0.28 11.40 -10.27
C TRP A 100 1.15 11.71 -9.04
N THR A 101 0.92 12.86 -8.42
CA THR A 101 1.45 13.19 -7.10
C THR A 101 0.33 13.22 -6.08
N LEU A 102 0.64 13.08 -4.79
CA LEU A 102 -0.38 13.15 -3.74
C LEU A 102 -1.12 14.50 -3.72
N ALA A 103 -0.44 15.59 -4.06
CA ALA A 103 -1.05 16.92 -4.18
C ALA A 103 -2.04 16.99 -5.37
N ARG A 104 -1.68 16.41 -6.53
CA ARG A 104 -2.59 16.36 -7.67
C ARG A 104 -3.81 15.48 -7.40
N ILE A 105 -3.63 14.36 -6.71
CA ILE A 105 -4.76 13.52 -6.28
C ILE A 105 -5.65 14.27 -5.29
N GLN A 106 -5.05 15.05 -4.36
CA GLN A 106 -5.81 15.91 -3.45
C GLN A 106 -6.66 16.94 -4.22
N GLU A 107 -6.11 17.55 -5.25
CA GLU A 107 -6.80 18.50 -6.11
C GLU A 107 -7.99 17.84 -6.82
N VAL A 108 -7.77 16.71 -7.48
CA VAL A 108 -8.86 15.92 -8.11
C VAL A 108 -9.96 15.58 -7.10
N ILE A 109 -9.60 15.17 -5.87
CA ILE A 109 -10.58 14.88 -4.81
C ILE A 109 -11.37 16.14 -4.44
N SER A 110 -10.70 17.28 -4.35
CA SER A 110 -11.30 18.55 -3.94
C SER A 110 -12.25 19.07 -5.01
N HIS A 111 -11.89 18.95 -6.29
CA HIS A 111 -12.75 19.30 -7.42
C HIS A 111 -13.94 18.34 -7.59
N ARG A 112 -13.70 17.03 -7.56
CA ARG A 112 -14.71 16.01 -7.88
C ARG A 112 -15.70 15.73 -6.76
N PHE A 113 -15.23 15.76 -5.51
CA PHE A 113 -16.02 15.39 -4.32
C PHE A 113 -16.30 16.56 -3.37
N ARG A 114 -15.75 17.76 -3.65
CA ARG A 114 -15.88 18.95 -2.79
C ARG A 114 -15.38 18.70 -1.35
N LEU A 115 -14.34 17.87 -1.22
CA LEU A 115 -13.74 17.49 0.06
C LEU A 115 -12.30 18.01 0.17
N SER A 116 -12.05 18.87 1.15
CA SER A 116 -10.70 19.32 1.49
C SER A 116 -10.02 18.28 2.39
N LEU A 117 -9.15 17.46 1.78
CA LEU A 117 -8.31 16.50 2.48
C LEU A 117 -6.88 17.03 2.61
N SER A 118 -6.19 16.71 3.70
CA SER A 118 -4.74 16.91 3.75
C SER A 118 -4.00 15.85 2.91
N VAL A 119 -2.82 16.17 2.38
CA VAL A 119 -1.94 15.24 1.66
C VAL A 119 -1.71 13.93 2.44
N ALA A 120 -1.51 14.03 3.77
CA ALA A 120 -1.36 12.85 4.63
C ALA A 120 -2.63 12.00 4.72
N THR A 121 -3.81 12.62 4.59
CA THR A 121 -5.09 11.90 4.55
C THR A 121 -5.28 11.22 3.20
N VAL A 122 -4.90 11.88 2.11
CA VAL A 122 -4.87 11.28 0.76
C VAL A 122 -3.95 10.07 0.77
N TRP A 123 -2.71 10.18 1.25
CA TRP A 123 -1.80 9.03 1.33
C TRP A 123 -2.37 7.85 2.15
N ARG A 124 -3.00 8.14 3.31
CA ARG A 124 -3.66 7.11 4.13
C ARG A 124 -4.86 6.46 3.42
N LEU A 125 -5.60 7.24 2.62
CA LEU A 125 -6.68 6.74 1.75
C LEU A 125 -6.08 5.77 0.74
N LEU A 126 -5.09 6.19 -0.06
CA LEU A 126 -4.47 5.34 -1.10
C LEU A 126 -3.95 4.02 -0.50
N LYS A 127 -3.21 4.10 0.62
CA LYS A 127 -2.65 2.93 1.31
C LYS A 127 -3.74 1.98 1.83
N ARG A 128 -4.91 2.49 2.25
CA ARG A 128 -6.03 1.67 2.73
C ARG A 128 -6.65 0.87 1.59
N HIS A 129 -6.74 1.45 0.39
CA HIS A 129 -7.31 0.84 -0.80
C HIS A 129 -6.27 0.08 -1.65
N GLY A 130 -5.07 -0.17 -1.09
CA GLY A 130 -4.06 -1.01 -1.73
C GLY A 130 -3.30 -0.35 -2.87
N TRP A 131 -3.45 0.97 -3.09
CA TRP A 131 -2.70 1.66 -4.13
C TRP A 131 -1.24 1.81 -3.71
N SER A 132 -0.36 1.16 -4.47
CA SER A 132 1.07 1.38 -4.44
C SER A 132 1.46 2.44 -5.47
N TRP A 133 2.59 3.11 -5.24
CA TRP A 133 3.23 3.90 -6.26
C TRP A 133 3.51 3.01 -7.48
N GLN A 134 2.83 3.27 -8.59
CA GLN A 134 3.11 2.66 -9.88
C GLN A 134 4.19 3.51 -10.53
N ALA A 135 5.40 2.97 -10.65
CA ALA A 135 6.46 3.63 -11.39
C ALA A 135 5.96 3.86 -12.82
N PRO A 136 6.00 5.10 -13.35
CA PRO A 136 5.74 5.27 -14.77
C PRO A 136 6.73 4.38 -15.52
N ALA A 137 6.22 3.48 -16.35
CA ALA A 137 7.06 2.78 -17.31
C ALA A 137 7.83 3.88 -18.07
N ARG A 138 9.16 3.82 -18.10
CA ARG A 138 10.00 4.78 -18.82
C ARG A 138 9.74 4.64 -20.32
N ARG A 139 8.60 5.13 -20.80
CA ARG A 139 8.19 5.18 -22.19
C ARG A 139 7.74 6.60 -22.48
N ALA A 140 8.41 7.23 -23.43
CA ALA A 140 7.97 8.51 -23.96
C ALA A 140 6.63 8.30 -24.69
N LEU A 141 5.70 9.23 -24.52
CA LEU A 141 4.39 9.18 -25.19
C LEU A 141 4.50 9.32 -26.72
N GLU A 142 5.54 10.01 -27.18
CA GLU A 142 5.83 10.23 -28.60
C GLU A 142 6.57 9.05 -29.25
N ARG A 143 6.79 7.95 -28.50
CA ARG A 143 7.51 6.80 -29.03
C ARG A 143 6.64 6.05 -30.03
N ASP A 144 6.93 6.28 -31.30
CA ASP A 144 6.47 5.47 -32.41
C ASP A 144 7.28 4.15 -32.44
N GLU A 145 6.62 3.03 -32.12
CA GLU A 145 7.28 1.71 -32.12
C GLU A 145 7.67 1.27 -33.53
N ASP A 146 6.98 1.74 -34.57
CA ASP A 146 7.33 1.47 -35.97
C ASP A 146 8.58 2.28 -36.36
N ALA A 147 8.65 3.56 -35.97
CA ALA A 147 9.86 4.36 -36.16
C ALA A 147 11.07 3.82 -35.39
N VAL A 148 10.86 3.29 -34.18
CA VAL A 148 11.92 2.63 -33.39
C VAL A 148 12.35 1.30 -34.03
N ALA A 149 11.42 0.53 -34.57
CA ALA A 149 11.72 -0.72 -35.28
C ALA A 149 12.53 -0.43 -36.56
N LEU A 150 12.10 0.56 -37.34
CA LEU A 150 12.77 0.98 -38.57
C LEU A 150 14.18 1.51 -38.26
N TRP A 151 14.33 2.37 -37.26
CA TRP A 151 15.64 2.88 -36.86
C TRP A 151 16.59 1.78 -36.38
N LYS A 152 16.10 0.77 -35.65
CA LYS A 152 16.90 -0.39 -35.25
C LYS A 152 17.32 -1.27 -36.43
N GLN A 153 16.51 -1.36 -37.47
CA GLN A 153 16.83 -2.17 -38.65
C GLN A 153 17.78 -1.43 -39.60
N GLU A 154 17.54 -0.14 -39.83
CA GLU A 154 18.21 0.61 -40.91
C GLU A 154 19.37 1.46 -40.41
N VAL A 155 19.22 2.10 -39.25
CA VAL A 155 20.19 3.11 -38.77
C VAL A 155 21.16 2.51 -37.76
N TRP A 156 20.70 1.63 -36.88
CA TRP A 156 21.55 0.99 -35.87
C TRP A 156 22.77 0.26 -36.45
N PRO A 157 22.66 -0.52 -37.55
CA PRO A 157 23.83 -1.19 -38.14
C PRO A 157 24.87 -0.23 -38.73
N LEU A 158 24.45 0.98 -39.12
CA LEU A 158 25.34 2.00 -39.71
C LEU A 158 26.04 2.85 -38.64
N VAL A 159 25.46 2.94 -37.44
CA VAL A 159 25.97 3.77 -36.34
C VAL A 159 26.76 2.93 -35.32
N GLU A 160 26.54 1.61 -35.23
CA GLU A 160 27.30 0.73 -34.33
C GLU A 160 28.75 0.58 -34.82
N ALA A 161 29.66 1.35 -34.22
CA ALA A 161 31.09 1.15 -34.41
C ALA A 161 31.46 -0.29 -33.99
N PRO A 162 32.33 -1.00 -34.75
CA PRO A 162 32.72 -2.35 -34.40
C PRO A 162 33.29 -2.38 -32.98
N ARG A 163 32.63 -3.15 -32.10
CA ARG A 163 33.06 -3.31 -30.71
C ARG A 163 34.52 -3.74 -30.71
N ARG A 164 35.41 -2.91 -30.15
CA ARG A 164 36.80 -3.32 -29.89
C ARG A 164 36.73 -4.60 -29.08
N ARG A 165 37.30 -5.69 -29.58
CA ARG A 165 37.50 -6.91 -28.78
C ARG A 165 38.24 -6.47 -27.53
N SER A 166 37.64 -6.74 -26.38
CA SER A 166 38.27 -6.50 -25.09
C SER A 166 39.59 -7.28 -25.04
N GLY A 167 40.70 -6.57 -25.20
CA GLY A 167 42.01 -7.10 -24.85
C GLY A 167 42.11 -7.26 -23.34
N PRO A 168 42.90 -8.22 -22.81
CA PRO A 168 43.08 -8.38 -21.38
C PRO A 168 43.56 -7.06 -20.76
N GLY A 169 42.76 -6.49 -19.84
CA GLY A 169 43.16 -5.32 -19.08
C GLY A 169 44.33 -5.67 -18.16
N SER A 170 45.46 -4.98 -18.32
CA SER A 170 46.59 -5.12 -17.41
C SER A 170 46.24 -4.52 -16.05
N SER A 171 46.14 -5.37 -15.02
CA SER A 171 46.04 -4.95 -13.62
C SER A 171 47.38 -5.20 -12.95
N SER A 172 48.16 -4.15 -12.78
CA SER A 172 49.38 -4.20 -11.96
C SER A 172 48.97 -4.27 -10.49
N LYS A 173 49.40 -5.32 -9.79
CA LYS A 173 49.32 -5.39 -8.32
C LYS A 173 50.29 -4.36 -7.75
N THR A 174 49.77 -3.26 -7.19
CA THR A 174 50.54 -2.38 -6.32
C THR A 174 51.05 -3.20 -5.13
N ARG A 175 52.37 -3.32 -5.00
CA ARG A 175 53.04 -3.91 -3.83
C ARG A 175 53.01 -2.90 -2.67
N PRO A 176 52.81 -3.32 -1.41
CA PRO A 176 53.11 -2.47 -0.26
C PRO A 176 54.62 -2.52 -0.02
N ASP A 177 55.32 -1.40 -0.21
CA ASP A 177 56.70 -1.30 0.23
C ASP A 177 56.76 -1.30 1.76
N SER A 178 57.63 -2.16 2.28
CA SER A 178 57.97 -2.29 3.69
C SER A 178 59.28 -1.55 3.93
N ARG A 179 59.26 -0.48 4.73
CA ARG A 179 60.29 -0.16 5.75
C ARG A 179 59.88 1.06 6.56
#